data_AF-J0QSU1-F1
#
_entry.id   AF-J0QSU1-F1
#
_cell.length_a   1.000
_cell.length_b   1.000
_cell.length_c   1.000
_cell.angle_alpha   90.00
_cell.angle_beta   90.00
_cell.angle_gamma   90.00
#
_symmetry.space_group_name_H-M   'P 1'
#
loop_
_entity.id
_entity.type
_entity.pdbx_description
1 polymer ?
#
loop_
_entity_poly.entity_id
_entity_poly.type
_entity_poly.pdbx_seq_one_letter_code
_entity_poly.pdbx_strand_id
1 'polypeptide(L)' 'MIDCHVHFWSYNQSDFPWIKDDLFSFLAQDLLPEHLWQQMSHHVDRVIAVQA' A
#
# COMPACT_ATOMS: atom_id res chain seq x y z
N MET A 1 -12.75 -7.57 12.28
CA MET A 1 -11.89 -6.42 12.65
C MET A 1 -11.71 -5.52 11.44
N ILE A 2 -11.51 -4.22 11.62
CA ILE A 2 -11.22 -3.29 10.52
C ILE A 2 -9.81 -2.73 10.71
N ASP A 3 -8.98 -2.80 9.67
CA ASP A 3 -7.74 -2.02 9.61
C ASP A 3 -8.10 -0.59 9.17
N CYS A 4 -7.82 0.39 10.02
CA CYS A 4 -8.24 1.76 9.80
C CYS A 4 -7.30 2.57 8.90
N HIS A 5 -6.14 2.03 8.51
CA HIS A 5 -5.14 2.81 7.79
C HIS A 5 -4.31 1.96 6.83
N VAL A 6 -4.70 1.96 5.56
CA VAL A 6 -3.89 1.39 4.47
C VAL A 6 -3.73 2.38 3.32
N HIS A 7 -2.71 2.18 2.50
CA HIS A 7 -2.48 2.96 1.27
C HIS A 7 -2.45 2.01 0.07
N PHE A 8 -2.96 2.50 -1.06
CA PHE A 8 -2.86 1.81 -2.35
C PHE A 8 -2.40 2.79 -3.42
N TRP A 9 -1.56 2.32 -4.34
CA TRP A 9 -1.10 3.12 -5.47
C TRP A 9 -0.73 2.24 -6.66
N SER A 10 -0.92 2.79 -7.86
CA SER A 10 -0.15 2.42 -9.04
C SER A 10 1.07 3.33 -9.07
N TYR A 11 2.26 2.74 -9.08
CA TYR A 11 3.48 3.50 -8.83
C TYR A 11 3.88 4.35 -10.03
N ASN A 12 4.12 5.63 -9.76
CA ASN A 12 4.79 6.54 -10.66
C ASN A 12 5.72 7.45 -9.85
N GLN A 13 7.00 7.49 -10.22
CA GLN A 13 8.02 8.28 -9.53
C GLN A 13 7.67 9.77 -9.42
N SER A 14 6.96 10.35 -10.39
CA SER A 14 6.56 11.76 -10.36
C SER A 14 5.52 12.04 -9.29
N ASP A 15 4.64 11.06 -9.04
CA ASP A 15 3.46 11.21 -8.19
C ASP A 15 3.81 10.85 -6.73
N PHE A 16 4.86 10.04 -6.53
CA PHE A 16 5.39 9.64 -5.22
C PHE A 16 6.86 10.07 -5.05
N PRO A 17 7.15 11.39 -5.03
CA PRO A 17 8.50 11.91 -4.93
C PRO A 17 9.16 11.66 -3.56
N TRP A 18 8.49 11.02 -2.61
CA TRP A 18 9.10 10.61 -1.34
C TRP A 18 9.70 9.19 -1.42
N ILE A 19 9.36 8.41 -2.45
CA ILE A 19 9.94 7.09 -2.75
C ILE A 19 11.20 7.29 -3.60
N LYS A 20 12.29 7.77 -2.99
CA LYS A 20 13.54 8.12 -3.72
C LYS A 20 14.80 7.45 -3.20
N ASP A 21 14.77 6.99 -1.95
CA ASP A 21 15.95 6.42 -1.28
C ASP A 21 15.94 4.89 -1.35
N ASP A 22 17.13 4.28 -1.37
CA ASP A 22 17.30 2.82 -1.38
C ASP A 22 16.53 2.12 -0.26
N LEU A 23 16.37 2.81 0.88
CA LEU A 23 15.62 2.31 2.04
C LEU A 23 14.13 2.05 1.73
N PHE A 24 13.56 2.76 0.75
CA PHE A 24 12.16 2.66 0.34
C PHE A 24 12.00 2.10 -1.08
N SER A 25 13.08 1.61 -1.68
CA SER A 25 13.06 1.05 -3.04
C SER A 25 12.04 -0.08 -3.22
N PHE A 26 11.76 -0.84 -2.16
CA PHE A 26 10.74 -1.89 -2.17
C PHE A 26 9.30 -1.37 -2.33
N LEU A 27 9.06 -0.07 -2.11
CA LEU A 27 7.76 0.58 -2.32
C LEU A 27 7.56 1.09 -3.76
N ALA A 28 8.61 1.08 -4.59
CA ALA A 28 8.60 1.52 -5.99
C ALA A 28 7.94 0.49 -6.93
N GLN A 29 6.74 0.05 -6.59
CA GLN A 29 5.94 -0.94 -7.31
C GLN A 29 4.46 -0.69 -7.05
N ASP A 30 3.60 -1.29 -7.87
CA ASP A 30 2.16 -1.26 -7.65
C ASP A 30 1.79 -2.00 -6.35
N LEU A 31 1.10 -1.31 -5.45
CA LEU A 31 0.50 -1.89 -4.26
C LEU A 31 -1.00 -1.69 -4.35
N LEU A 32 -1.67 -2.69 -4.91
CA LEU A 32 -3.10 -2.70 -5.20
C LEU A 32 -3.86 -3.55 -4.16
N PRO A 33 -5.20 -3.43 -4.07
CA PRO A 33 -5.99 -4.20 -3.10
C PRO A 33 -5.72 -5.71 -3.15
N GLU A 34 -5.53 -6.30 -4.33
CA GLU A 34 -5.22 -7.72 -4.49
C GLU A 34 -3.91 -8.14 -3.81
N HIS A 35 -2.90 -7.26 -3.76
CA HIS A 35 -1.62 -7.55 -3.12
C HIS A 35 -1.78 -7.64 -1.60
N LEU A 36 -2.64 -6.81 -1.01
CA LEU A 36 -2.97 -6.88 0.42
C LEU A 36 -3.83 -8.12 0.73
N TRP A 37 -4.84 -8.42 -0.09
CA TRP A 37 -5.78 -9.52 0.19
C TRP A 37 -5.10 -10.89 0.18
N GLN A 38 -4.04 -11.06 -0.60
CA GLN A 38 -3.20 -12.27 -0.57
C GLN A 38 -2.43 -12.44 0.73
N GLN A 39 -2.16 -11.35 1.46
CA GLN A 39 -1.36 -11.33 2.68
C GLN A 39 -2.19 -11.14 3.96
N MET A 40 -3.47 -10.82 3.82
CA MET A 40 -4.32 -10.44 4.94
C MET A 40 -4.64 -11.65 5.83
N SER A 41 -4.41 -11.52 7.14
CA SER A 41 -4.80 -12.55 8.10
C SER A 41 -6.32 -12.68 8.18
N HIS A 42 -6.82 -13.87 8.52
CA HIS A 42 -8.26 -14.15 8.70
C HIS A 42 -8.96 -13.29 9.78
N HIS A 43 -8.24 -12.43 10.49
CA HIS A 43 -8.78 -11.59 11.56
C HIS A 43 -9.24 -10.21 11.09
N VAL A 44 -8.78 -9.74 9.92
CA VAL A 44 -9.18 -8.44 9.34
C VAL A 44 -10.21 -8.71 8.24
N ASP A 45 -11.37 -8.07 8.34
CA ASP A 45 -12.47 -8.28 7.39
C ASP A 45 -12.54 -7.17 6.34
N ARG A 46 -12.09 -5.97 6.70
CA ARG A 46 -12.19 -4.74 5.89
C ARG A 46 -11.05 -3.79 6.22
N VAL A 47 -10.80 -2.86 5.31
CA VAL A 47 -9.78 -1.82 5.46
C VAL A 47 -10.33 -0.45 5.08
N ILE A 48 -9.70 0.61 5.58
CA ILE A 48 -9.94 1.99 5.16
C ILE A 48 -8.71 2.49 4.41
N ALA A 49 -8.87 2.82 3.13
CA ALA A 49 -7.82 3.41 2.31
C ALA A 49 -7.68 4.91 2.60
N VAL A 50 -6.46 5.36 2.81
CA VAL A 50 -6.08 6.76 3.04
C VAL A 50 -5.17 7.22 1.89
N GLN A 51 -5.25 8.50 1.52
CA GLN A 51 -4.37 9.09 0.50
C GLN A 51 -2.89 8.93 0.88
N ALA A 52 -2.05 8.55 -0.07
CA ALA A 52 -0.61 8.39 0.08
C ALA A 52 0.17 9.69 -0.20
#